data_AF-A0A353F3S3-F1
#
_entry.id   AF-A0A353F3S3-F1
#
_cell.length_a   1.000
_cell.length_b   1.000
_cell.length_c   1.000
_cell.angle_alpha   90.00
_cell.angle_beta   90.00
_cell.angle_gamma   90.00
#
_symmetry.space_group_name_H-M   'P 1'
#
loop_
_entity.id
_entity.type
_entity.pdbx_description
1 polymer ?
#
loop_
_entity_poly.entity_id
_entity_poly.type
_entity_poly.pdbx_seq_one_letter_code
_entity_poly.pdbx_strand_id
1 'polypeptide(L)' 'KSFKNYQKPGRKKSSSKSKVVDPHITAIQNRLRDHFATQTVIHHTDKKGRIEIEYYGNDDLGRILNLLGLDLD' A
#
# COMPACT_ATOMS: atom_id res chain seq x y z
N LYS A 1 -50.51 -4.05 -4.94
CA LYS A 1 -49.26 -3.38 -5.39
C LYS A 1 -48.53 -2.91 -4.12
N SER A 2 -47.84 -3.76 -3.37
CA SER A 2 -46.43 -4.19 -3.50
C SER A 2 -45.48 -3.08 -3.92
N PHE A 3 -44.71 -2.53 -2.96
CA PHE A 3 -43.29 -2.21 -3.12
C PHE A 3 -42.57 -2.50 -1.80
N LYS A 4 -41.59 -3.40 -1.88
CA LYS A 4 -40.75 -3.94 -0.81
C LYS A 4 -39.75 -2.90 -0.30
N ASN A 5 -39.70 -2.71 1.02
CA ASN A 5 -38.55 -2.10 1.68
C ASN A 5 -37.35 -3.06 1.61
N TYR A 6 -36.32 -2.68 0.85
CA TYR A 6 -35.02 -3.36 0.86
C TYR A 6 -34.19 -2.87 2.04
N GLN A 7 -34.27 -3.56 3.18
CA GLN A 7 -33.23 -3.50 4.19
C GLN A 7 -32.06 -4.38 3.73
N LYS A 8 -30.98 -3.77 3.26
CA LYS A 8 -29.72 -4.48 3.02
C LYS A 8 -29.04 -4.77 4.37
N PRO A 9 -28.68 -6.03 4.68
CA PRO A 9 -28.11 -6.40 5.96
C PRO A 9 -26.63 -5.97 6.07
N GLY A 10 -26.22 -5.79 7.32
CA GLY A 10 -24.99 -5.15 7.77
C GLY A 10 -23.72 -5.46 6.98
N ARG A 11 -23.09 -4.40 6.48
CA ARG A 11 -21.65 -4.40 6.20
C ARG A 11 -20.96 -4.35 7.57
N LYS A 12 -20.48 -5.49 8.04
CA LYS A 12 -19.63 -5.63 9.22
C LYS A 12 -18.58 -4.51 9.18
N LYS A 13 -18.73 -3.54 10.07
CA LYS A 13 -17.71 -2.56 10.43
C LYS A 13 -16.62 -3.37 11.11
N SER A 14 -15.72 -3.94 10.31
CA SER A 14 -14.50 -4.53 10.83
C SER A 14 -13.81 -3.42 11.59
N SER A 15 -13.79 -3.57 12.90
CA SER A 15 -13.14 -2.71 13.85
C SER A 15 -11.77 -2.32 13.31
N SER A 16 -11.68 -1.09 12.79
CA SER A 16 -10.42 -0.39 12.69
C SER A 16 -9.98 -0.14 14.14
N LYS A 17 -9.47 -1.20 14.78
CA LYS A 17 -8.39 -1.04 15.75
C LYS A 17 -7.41 -0.17 14.99
N SER A 18 -7.32 1.09 15.40
CA SER A 18 -6.24 2.00 15.05
C SER A 18 -4.97 1.17 15.19
N LYS A 19 -4.50 0.62 14.06
CA LYS A 19 -3.26 -0.14 14.04
C LYS A 19 -2.24 0.90 14.46
N VAL A 20 -1.74 0.78 15.68
CA VAL A 20 -0.51 1.46 16.07
C VAL A 20 0.49 0.98 15.02
N VAL A 21 0.77 1.86 14.06
CA VAL A 21 1.71 1.54 12.99
C VAL A 21 3.05 1.41 13.68
N ASP A 22 3.67 0.26 13.56
CA ASP A 22 4.98 0.00 14.15
C ASP A 22 5.96 1.12 13.70
N PRO A 23 6.61 1.83 14.65
CA PRO A 23 7.55 2.90 14.31
C PRO A 23 8.70 2.44 13.40
N HIS A 24 9.12 1.18 13.52
CA HIS A 24 10.15 0.60 12.67
C HIS A 24 9.66 0.43 11.23
N ILE A 25 8.44 -0.08 11.06
CA ILE A 25 7.81 -0.20 9.72
C ILE A 25 7.61 1.18 9.09
N THR A 26 7.20 2.18 9.90
CA THR A 26 7.06 3.56 9.44
C THR A 26 8.40 4.14 8.98
N ALA A 27 9.48 3.90 9.73
CA ALA A 27 10.82 4.36 9.37
C ALA A 27 11.32 3.71 8.07
N ILE A 28 11.06 2.41 7.87
CA ILE A 28 11.39 1.72 6.62
C ILE A 28 10.58 2.32 5.46
N GLN A 29 9.27 2.52 5.64
CA GLN A 29 8.42 3.10 4.60
C GLN A 29 8.90 4.50 4.20
N ASN A 30 9.27 5.35 5.16
CA ASN A 30 9.81 6.69 4.88
C ASN A 30 11.13 6.60 4.11
N ARG A 31 12.03 5.69 4.48
CA ARG A 31 13.28 5.48 3.74
C ARG A 31 13.04 5.03 2.30
N LEU A 32 12.09 4.13 2.07
CA LEU A 32 11.74 3.69 0.71
C LEU A 32 11.15 4.86 -0.10
N ARG A 33 10.30 5.67 0.52
CA ARG A 33 9.72 6.87 -0.10
C ARG A 33 10.79 7.87 -0.50
N ASP A 34 11.73 8.14 0.39
CA ASP A 34 12.84 9.06 0.14
C ASP A 34 13.78 8.51 -0.94
N HIS A 35 14.08 7.22 -0.90
CA HIS A 35 14.99 6.58 -1.86
C HIS A 35 14.40 6.50 -3.27
N PHE A 36 13.15 6.06 -3.41
CA PHE A 36 12.49 5.95 -4.71
C PHE A 36 11.85 7.26 -5.15
N ALA A 37 11.81 8.28 -4.32
CA ALA A 37 11.16 9.57 -4.58
C ALA A 37 9.70 9.43 -5.06
N THR A 38 8.99 8.40 -4.61
CA THR A 38 7.61 8.11 -4.98
C THR A 38 6.84 7.52 -3.80
N GLN A 39 5.51 7.47 -3.92
CA GLN A 39 4.65 6.91 -2.88
C GLN A 39 4.97 5.42 -2.69
N THR A 40 5.26 5.06 -1.44
CA THR A 40 5.52 3.69 -1.03
C THR A 40 4.66 3.33 0.17
N VAL A 41 4.09 2.12 0.14
CA VAL A 41 3.25 1.60 1.22
C VAL A 41 3.75 0.23 1.64
N ILE A 42 3.94 0.04 2.95
CA ILE A 42 4.26 -1.25 3.54
C ILE A 42 3.04 -1.82 4.25
N HIS A 43 2.55 -2.94 3.74
CA HIS A 43 1.58 -3.76 4.43
C HIS A 43 2.31 -4.90 5.14
N HIS A 44 2.53 -4.75 6.44
CA HIS A 44 3.18 -5.76 7.26
C HIS A 44 2.17 -6.56 8.11
N THR A 45 2.36 -7.87 8.16
CA THR A 45 1.68 -8.81 9.05
C THR A 45 2.67 -9.87 9.50
N ASP A 46 2.40 -10.55 10.61
CA ASP A 46 3.30 -11.55 11.22
C ASP A 46 3.75 -12.67 10.27
N LYS A 47 2.94 -13.00 9.24
CA LYS A 47 3.22 -14.11 8.30
C LYS A 47 3.61 -13.65 6.90
N LYS A 48 3.33 -12.40 6.53
CA LYS A 48 3.56 -11.88 5.18
C LYS A 48 3.73 -10.37 5.16
N GLY A 49 4.55 -9.90 4.23
CA GLY A 49 4.70 -8.49 3.90
C GLY A 49 4.32 -8.22 2.44
N ARG A 50 3.87 -6.99 2.16
CA ARG A 50 3.76 -6.45 0.80
C ARG A 50 4.33 -5.04 0.82
N ILE A 51 5.19 -4.75 -0.14
CA ILE A 51 5.67 -3.40 -0.43
C ILE A 51 5.02 -3.00 -1.76
N GLU A 52 4.39 -1.85 -1.78
CA GLU A 52 3.77 -1.26 -2.97
C GLU A 52 4.52 0.02 -3.30
N ILE A 53 5.04 0.12 -4.52
CA ILE A 53 5.71 1.32 -5.05
C ILE A 53 4.82 1.83 -6.19
N GLU A 54 4.29 3.04 -6.05
CA GLU A 54 3.52 3.69 -7.12
C GLU A 54 4.48 4.38 -8.09
N TYR A 55 4.13 4.42 -9.37
CA TYR A 55 4.94 5.10 -10.39
C TYR A 55 4.05 5.81 -11.40
N TYR A 56 4.54 6.91 -11.97
CA TYR A 56 3.75 7.80 -12.83
C TYR A 56 4.30 7.90 -14.26
N GLY A 57 4.51 6.74 -14.89
CA GLY A 57 4.94 6.63 -16.28
C GLY A 57 6.19 5.77 -16.46
N ASN A 58 6.61 5.63 -17.71
CA ASN A 58 7.71 4.72 -18.07
C ASN A 58 9.08 5.22 -17.59
N ASP A 59 9.31 6.53 -17.61
CA ASP A 59 10.54 7.14 -17.10
C ASP A 59 10.72 6.87 -15.59
N ASP A 60 9.66 7.09 -14.83
CA ASP A 60 9.63 6.85 -13.39
C ASP A 60 9.82 5.36 -13.04
N LEU A 61 9.15 4.48 -13.79
CA LEU A 61 9.33 3.04 -13.68
C LEU A 61 10.79 2.64 -13.96
N GLY A 62 11.37 3.12 -15.06
CA GLY A 62 12.76 2.84 -15.44
C GLY A 62 13.75 3.27 -14.36
N ARG A 63 13.58 4.48 -13.82
CA ARG A 63 14.39 4.97 -12.69
C ARG A 63 14.28 4.08 -11.46
N ILE A 64 13.07 3.65 -11.09
CA ILE A 64 12.85 2.75 -9.94
C ILE A 64 13.54 1.40 -10.16
N LEU A 65 13.43 0.82 -11.37
CA LEU A 65 14.08 -0.43 -11.71
C LEU A 65 15.60 -0.31 -11.63
N ASN A 66 16.17 0.78 -12.12
CA ASN A 66 17.60 1.06 -11.99
C ASN A 66 18.04 1.18 -10.51
N LEU A 67 17.25 1.86 -9.67
CA LEU A 67 17.50 1.93 -8.22
C LEU A 67 17.41 0.55 -7.53
N LEU A 68 16.61 -0.37 -8.07
CA LEU A 68 16.54 -1.77 -7.64
C LEU A 68 17.70 -2.62 -8.18
N GLY A 69 18.60 -2.04 -8.98
CA GLY A 69 19.72 -2.75 -9.62
C GLY A 69 19.29 -3.63 -10.80
N LEU A 70 18.11 -3.38 -11.36
CA LEU A 70 17.62 -4.02 -12.56
C LEU A 70 17.87 -3.09 -13.74
N ASP A 71 19.03 -3.25 -14.37
CA ASP A 71 19.35 -2.58 -15.63
C ASP A 71 18.75 -3.42 -16.77
N LEU A 72 17.77 -2.85 -17.47
CA LEU A 72 17.11 -3.48 -18.61
C LEU A 72 17.73 -2.91 -19.88
N ASP A 73 18.91 -3.43 -20.23
CA ASP A 73 19.57 -3.21 -21.53
C ASP A 73 18.73 -3.73 -22.72
#